data_AF-A0A220U878-F1
#
_entry.id   AF-A0A220U878-F1
#
_cell.length_a   1.000
_cell.length_b   1.000
_cell.length_c   1.000
_cell.angle_alpha   90.00
_cell.angle_beta   90.00
_cell.angle_gamma   90.00
#
_symmetry.space_group_name_H-M   'P 1'
#
loop_
_entity.id
_entity.type
_entity.pdbx_description
1 polymer ?
#
loop_
_entity_poly.entity_id
_entity_poly.type
_entity_poly.pdbx_seq_one_letter_code
_entity_poly.pdbx_strand_id
1 'polypeptide(L)' 'MKSIIEFILSVVLILGWFILIAGIIGFIISLIAKGMFIVVPSSAIAIGLLCIWFYKKLS' A
#
# COMPACT_ATOMS: atom_id res chain seq x y z
N MET A 1 -8.03 -20.37 16.43
CA MET A 1 -6.95 -19.35 16.34
C MET A 1 -6.42 -19.16 14.92
N LYS A 2 -6.14 -20.23 14.15
CA LYS A 2 -5.63 -20.12 12.76
C LYS A 2 -6.52 -19.31 11.79
N SER A 3 -7.83 -19.53 11.76
CA SER A 3 -8.73 -18.78 10.84
C SER A 3 -8.78 -17.27 11.11
N ILE A 4 -8.58 -16.83 12.36
CA ILE A 4 -8.59 -15.40 12.68
C ILE A 4 -7.32 -14.73 12.12
N ILE A 5 -6.18 -15.42 12.19
CA ILE A 5 -4.91 -14.93 11.66
C ILE A 5 -4.95 -14.85 10.13
N GLU A 6 -5.51 -15.86 9.45
CA GLU A 6 -5.71 -15.86 8.00
C GLU A 6 -6.66 -14.74 7.53
N PHE A 7 -7.72 -14.48 8.30
CA PHE A 7 -8.63 -13.37 8.03
C PHE A 7 -7.93 -12.02 8.18
N ILE A 8 -7.17 -11.81 9.26
CA ILE A 8 -6.41 -10.57 9.48
C ILE A 8 -5.38 -10.36 8.37
N LEU A 9 -4.64 -11.41 7.98
CA LEU A 9 -3.68 -11.35 6.88
C LEU A 9 -4.37 -10.95 5.57
N SER A 10 -5.53 -11.55 5.27
CA SER A 10 -6.31 -11.21 4.07
C SER A 10 -6.75 -9.75 4.05
N VAL A 11 -7.19 -9.20 5.19
CA VAL A 11 -7.57 -7.79 5.32
C VAL A 11 -6.35 -6.87 5.14
N VAL A 12 -5.20 -7.23 5.71
CA VAL A 12 -3.94 -6.49 5.53
C VAL A 12 -3.51 -6.47 4.07
N LEU A 13 -3.67 -7.57 3.34
CA LEU A 13 -3.38 -7.63 1.90
C LEU A 13 -4.29 -6.66 1.12
N ILE A 14 -5.60 -6.70 1.36
CA ILE A 14 -6.57 -5.84 0.69
C ILE A 14 -6.25 -4.37 0.95
N LEU A 15 -6.01 -4.00 2.21
CA LEU A 15 -5.62 -2.64 2.58
C LEU A 15 -4.30 -2.22 1.92
N GLY A 16 -3.31 -3.11 1.88
CA GLY A 16 -2.03 -2.88 1.21
C GLY A 16 -2.22 -2.51 -0.27
N TRP A 17 -3.08 -3.22 -0.99
CA TRP A 17 -3.41 -2.91 -2.39
C TRP A 17 -4.13 -1.57 -2.55
N PHE A 18 -5.09 -1.25 -1.67
CA PHE A 18 -5.78 0.05 -1.70
C PHE A 18 -4.81 1.21 -1.50
N ILE A 19 -3.89 1.10 -0.53
CA ILE A 19 -2.85 2.10 -0.27
C ILE A 19 -1.94 2.27 -1.49
N LEU A 20 -1.59 1.16 -2.16
CA LEU A 20 -0.75 1.16 -3.36
C LEU A 20 -1.43 1.88 -4.53
N ILE A 21 -2.71 1.58 -4.78
CA ILE A 21 -3.51 2.23 -5.83
C ILE A 21 -3.65 3.73 -5.54
N ALA A 22 -4.00 4.10 -4.30
CA ALA A 22 -4.11 5.50 -3.89
C ALA A 22 -2.77 6.24 -4.01
N GLY A 23 -1.67 5.59 -3.65
CA GLY A 23 -0.32 6.10 -3.79
C GLY A 23 0.05 6.36 -5.26
N ILE A 24 -0.24 5.43 -6.16
CA ILE A 24 -0.01 5.60 -7.61
C ILE A 24 -0.84 6.76 -8.16
N ILE A 25 -2.13 6.84 -7.82
CA ILE A 25 -3.01 7.94 -8.26
C ILE A 25 -2.49 9.28 -7.74
N GLY A 26 -2.14 9.36 -6.46
CA GLY A 26 -1.55 10.56 -5.86
C GLY A 26 -0.22 10.96 -6.50
N PHE A 27 0.58 9.97 -6.90
CA PHE A 27 1.85 10.20 -7.60
C PHE A 27 1.60 10.82 -8.98
N ILE A 28 0.66 10.29 -9.75
CA ILE A 28 0.27 10.82 -11.06
C ILE A 28 -0.22 12.27 -10.94
N ILE A 29 -1.11 12.54 -9.97
CA ILE A 29 -1.61 13.90 -9.72
C ILE A 29 -0.46 14.84 -9.33
N SER A 30 0.46 14.36 -8.47
CA SER A 30 1.61 15.16 -8.07
C SER A 30 2.54 15.47 -9.25
N LEU A 31 2.72 14.56 -10.21
CA LEU A 31 3.51 14.81 -11.42
C LEU A 31 2.88 15.89 -12.30
N ILE A 32 1.54 15.86 -12.44
CA ILE A 32 0.78 16.90 -13.16
C ILE A 32 0.95 18.25 -12.46
N ALA A 33 0.99 18.27 -11.12
CA ALA A 33 1.22 19.47 -10.30
C ALA A 33 2.71 19.89 -10.20
N LYS A 34 3.54 19.57 -11.21
CA LYS A 34 4.99 19.89 -11.25
C LYS A 34 5.82 19.30 -10.09
N GLY A 35 5.33 18.25 -9.44
CA GLY A 35 6.10 17.52 -8.44
C GLY A 35 6.09 18.10 -7.03
N MET A 36 5.21 19.06 -6.71
CA MET A 36 5.18 19.72 -5.40
C MET A 36 4.99 18.76 -4.21
N PHE A 37 4.32 17.62 -4.40
CA PHE A 37 3.96 16.70 -3.32
C PHE A 37 4.37 15.25 -3.61
N ILE A 38 5.51 15.01 -4.27
CA ILE A 38 5.95 13.65 -4.67
C ILE A 38 6.25 12.73 -3.47
N VAL A 39 6.66 13.30 -2.33
CA VAL A 39 7.11 12.54 -1.14
C VAL A 39 5.95 11.76 -0.47
N VAL A 40 4.76 12.34 -0.42
CA VAL A 40 3.58 11.72 0.19
C VAL A 40 3.09 10.47 -0.58
N PRO A 41 2.85 10.51 -1.90
CA PRO A 41 2.44 9.34 -2.65
C PRO A 41 3.56 8.30 -2.78
N SER A 42 4.83 8.71 -2.87
CA SER A 42 5.95 7.75 -2.92
C SER A 42 6.11 6.96 -1.60
N SER A 43 5.97 7.63 -0.45
CA SER A 43 5.94 6.94 0.85
C SER A 43 4.72 6.04 1.01
N ALA A 44 3.54 6.44 0.53
CA ALA A 44 2.35 5.60 0.51
C ALA A 44 2.55 4.33 -0.34
N ILE A 45 3.15 4.44 -1.53
CA ILE A 45 3.51 3.29 -2.37
C ILE A 45 4.47 2.35 -1.63
N ALA A 46 5.49 2.89 -0.96
CA ALA A 46 6.43 2.09 -0.18
C ALA A 46 5.75 1.32 0.97
N ILE A 47 4.82 1.97 1.69
CA ILE A 47 4.05 1.34 2.76
C ILE A 47 3.16 0.22 2.19
N GLY A 48 2.46 0.46 1.08
CA GLY A 48 1.65 -0.58 0.42
C GLY A 48 2.47 -1.79 0.00
N LEU A 49 3.66 -1.56 -0.58
CA LEU A 49 4.60 -2.64 -0.93
C LEU A 49 5.10 -3.40 0.29
N LEU A 50 5.43 -2.71 1.39
CA LEU A 50 5.82 -3.35 2.64
C LEU A 50 4.70 -4.22 3.21
N CYS A 51 3.45 -3.76 3.20
CA CYS A 51 2.30 -4.55 3.65
C CYS A 51 2.13 -5.84 2.84
N ILE A 52 2.25 -5.77 1.51
CA ILE A 52 2.17 -6.95 0.63
C ILE A 52 3.35 -7.89 0.87
N TRP A 53 4.56 -7.35 1.06
CA TRP A 53 5.75 -8.14 1.35
C TRP A 53 5.65 -8.87 2.70
N PHE A 54 5.19 -8.19 3.74
CA PHE A 54 4.95 -8.79 5.05
C PHE A 54 3.90 -9.90 4.99
N TYR A 55 2.81 -9.69 4.26
CA TYR A 55 1.82 -10.74 4.02
C TYR A 55 2.46 -11.97 3.36
N LYS A 56 3.23 -11.79 2.28
CA LYS A 56 3.89 -12.90 1.57
C LYS A 56 4.90 -13.65 2.43
N LYS A 57 5.49 -13.01 3.43
CA LYS A 57 6.48 -13.62 4.33
C LYS A 57 5.82 -14.41 5.48
N LEU A 58 4.60 -14.03 5.86
CA LEU A 58 3.86 -14.62 6.97
C LEU A 58 2.84 -15.68 6.54
N SER A 59 2.32 -15.57 5.31
CA SER A 59 1.51 -16.59 4.64
C SER A 59 2.36 -17.75 4.15
#